data_AF-A0A3D8ITH8-F1
#
_entry.id   AF-A0A3D8ITH8-F1
#
_cell.length_a   1.000
_cell.length_b   1.000
_cell.length_c   1.000
_cell.angle_alpha   90.00
_cell.angle_beta   90.00
_cell.angle_gamma   90.00
#
_symmetry.space_group_name_H-M   'P 1'
#
loop_
_entity.id
_entity.type
_entity.pdbx_description
1 polymer ?
#
loop_
_entity_poly.entity_id
_entity_poly.type
_entity_poly.pdbx_seq_one_letter_code
_entity_poly.pdbx_strand_id
1 'polypeptide(L)'
;MTDPTQKEIAINNLLAHAVFEDDETGYFFIYRKHVAVAYLYYLQNNIGKDFINHQDSNGLHLIQELYKAAQNGGGFVEYIWPKNQRYTSRNTQSFLCYKNSW
;
A
#
# COMPACT_ATOMS: atom_id res chain seq x y z
N MET A 1 -10.98 -17.30 2.38
CA MET A 1 -9.68 -16.83 1.84
C MET A 1 -9.68 -17.19 0.37
N THR A 2 -9.69 -16.22 -0.54
CA THR A 2 -9.59 -16.47 -1.97
C THR A 2 -8.11 -16.51 -2.36
N ASP A 3 -7.69 -17.57 -3.03
CA ASP A 3 -6.34 -17.66 -3.57
C ASP A 3 -6.04 -16.46 -4.47
N PRO A 4 -4.81 -15.91 -4.42
CA PRO A 4 -4.42 -14.83 -5.30
C PRO A 4 -4.50 -15.29 -6.75
N THR A 5 -5.08 -14.46 -7.60
CA THR A 5 -5.18 -14.79 -9.03
C THR A 5 -3.80 -14.77 -9.69
N GLN A 6 -3.62 -15.46 -10.82
CA GLN A 6 -2.36 -15.38 -11.58
C GLN A 6 -1.96 -13.93 -11.92
N LYS A 7 -2.96 -13.06 -12.13
CA LYS A 7 -2.77 -11.64 -12.36
C LYS A 7 -2.17 -10.92 -11.14
N GLU A 8 -2.65 -11.23 -9.96
CA GLU A 8 -2.15 -10.64 -8.71
C GLU A 8 -0.73 -11.07 -8.41
N ILE A 9 -0.40 -12.33 -8.68
CA ILE A 9 0.98 -12.85 -8.59
C ILE A 9 1.88 -12.08 -9.56
N ALA A 10 1.47 -11.92 -10.82
CA ALA A 10 2.25 -11.17 -11.82
C ALA A 10 2.46 -9.71 -11.42
N ILE A 11 1.42 -9.03 -10.92
CA ILE A 11 1.51 -7.66 -10.43
C ILE A 11 2.47 -7.55 -9.23
N ASN A 12 2.35 -8.45 -8.25
CA ASN A 12 3.23 -8.44 -7.08
C ASN A 12 4.69 -8.67 -7.48
N ASN A 13 4.97 -9.61 -8.38
CA ASN A 13 6.33 -9.86 -8.87
C ASN A 13 6.92 -8.64 -9.60
N LEU A 14 6.10 -7.92 -10.37
CA LEU A 14 6.53 -6.70 -11.05
C LEU A 14 6.86 -5.58 -10.06
N LEU A 15 6.05 -5.41 -9.01
CA LEU A 15 6.19 -4.32 -8.05
C LEU A 15 7.16 -4.60 -6.90
N ALA A 16 7.50 -5.88 -6.65
CA ALA A 16 8.34 -6.29 -5.53
C ALA A 16 9.72 -5.60 -5.51
N HIS A 17 10.22 -5.15 -6.67
CA HIS A 17 11.49 -4.42 -6.80
C HIS A 17 11.32 -3.01 -7.39
N ALA A 18 10.09 -2.53 -7.55
CA ALA A 18 9.80 -1.20 -8.07
C ALA A 18 9.92 -0.15 -6.96
N VAL A 19 11.16 0.20 -6.63
CA VAL A 19 11.50 1.35 -5.78
C VAL A 19 11.76 2.59 -6.63
N PHE A 20 11.46 3.75 -6.09
CA PHE A 20 11.76 5.06 -6.65
C PHE A 20 12.25 5.99 -5.53
N GLU A 21 12.71 7.19 -5.90
CA GLU A 21 13.54 8.08 -5.08
C GLU A 21 14.98 7.59 -4.90
N ASP A 22 15.92 8.54 -4.85
CA ASP A 22 17.35 8.26 -4.66
C ASP A 22 17.65 7.59 -3.31
N ASP A 23 16.75 7.73 -2.34
CA ASP A 23 16.86 7.14 -1.00
C ASP A 23 16.12 5.80 -0.84
N GLU A 24 15.60 5.25 -1.93
CA GLU A 24 14.81 4.00 -1.99
C GLU A 24 13.55 4.02 -1.10
N THR A 25 13.05 5.20 -0.73
CA THR A 25 11.90 5.29 0.18
C THR A 25 10.55 5.28 -0.53
N GLY A 26 10.53 5.55 -1.83
CA GLY A 26 9.34 5.45 -2.68
C GLY A 26 9.11 4.01 -3.11
N TYR A 27 7.91 3.49 -2.86
CA TYR A 27 7.51 2.17 -3.35
C TYR A 27 6.00 2.12 -3.58
N PHE A 28 5.56 1.12 -4.35
CA PHE A 28 4.16 0.89 -4.61
C PHE A 28 3.60 -0.21 -3.71
N PHE A 29 2.36 -0.05 -3.31
CA PHE A 29 1.56 -1.09 -2.68
C PHE A 29 0.17 -1.11 -3.33
N ILE A 30 -0.42 -2.29 -3.44
CA ILE A 30 -1.76 -2.45 -4.02
C ILE A 30 -2.64 -3.19 -3.04
N TYR A 31 -3.86 -2.66 -2.90
CA TYR A 31 -4.92 -3.27 -2.12
C TYR A 31 -6.12 -3.59 -3.01
N ARG A 32 -6.75 -4.74 -2.75
CA ARG A 32 -8.10 -5.06 -3.21
C ARG A 32 -9.05 -4.84 -2.05
N LYS A 33 -9.81 -3.72 -2.10
CA LYS A 33 -10.51 -3.16 -0.94
C LYS A 33 -9.51 -2.93 0.20
N HIS A 34 -9.54 -3.76 1.24
CA HIS A 34 -8.66 -3.66 2.41
C HIS A 34 -7.62 -4.77 2.48
N VAL A 35 -7.61 -5.68 1.50
CA VAL A 35 -6.70 -6.83 1.46
C VAL A 35 -5.47 -6.50 0.63
N ALA A 36 -4.28 -6.68 1.20
CA ALA A 36 -3.03 -6.42 0.49
C ALA A 36 -2.78 -7.44 -0.64
N VAL A 37 -2.42 -6.95 -1.81
CA VAL A 37 -2.24 -7.73 -3.05
C VAL A 37 -0.82 -7.63 -3.60
N ALA A 38 -0.19 -6.45 -3.49
CA ALA A 38 1.21 -6.27 -3.91
C ALA A 38 1.94 -5.37 -2.93
N TYR A 39 3.20 -5.71 -2.67
CA TYR A 39 4.09 -5.00 -1.76
C TYR A 39 5.53 -5.12 -2.25
N LEU A 40 6.42 -4.31 -1.68
CA LEU A 40 7.85 -4.42 -1.89
C LEU A 40 8.41 -5.76 -1.33
N TYR A 41 9.55 -6.24 -1.84
CA TYR A 41 10.05 -7.60 -1.60
C TYR A 41 10.26 -7.95 -0.12
N TYR A 42 10.62 -7.00 0.74
CA TYR A 42 10.80 -7.24 2.18
C TYR A 42 9.50 -7.10 2.99
N LEU A 43 8.38 -6.72 2.35
CA LEU A 43 7.06 -6.57 2.97
C LEU A 43 6.06 -7.66 2.53
N GLN A 44 6.54 -8.74 1.90
CA GLN A 44 5.71 -9.82 1.36
C GLN A 44 4.86 -10.53 2.42
N ASN A 45 5.27 -10.48 3.69
CA ASN A 45 4.49 -10.99 4.82
C ASN A 45 3.15 -10.25 5.02
N ASN A 46 2.89 -9.15 4.31
CA ASN A 46 1.63 -8.43 4.37
C ASN A 46 0.59 -8.94 3.35
N ILE A 47 1.01 -9.64 2.30
CA ILE A 47 0.11 -10.12 1.25
C ILE A 47 -1.00 -11.00 1.83
N GLY A 48 -2.24 -10.76 1.40
CA GLY A 48 -3.43 -11.50 1.85
C GLY A 48 -3.99 -11.08 3.21
N LYS A 49 -3.29 -10.21 3.96
CA LYS A 49 -3.84 -9.66 5.22
C LYS A 49 -4.88 -8.59 4.94
N ASP A 50 -5.91 -8.58 5.77
CA ASP A 50 -6.94 -7.54 5.80
C ASP A 50 -6.51 -6.41 6.76
N PHE A 51 -6.44 -5.19 6.23
CA PHE A 51 -6.03 -3.98 6.95
C PHE A 51 -7.21 -3.05 7.28
N ILE A 52 -8.46 -3.53 7.20
CA ILE A 52 -9.64 -2.69 7.45
C ILE A 52 -9.57 -1.97 8.79
N ASN A 53 -9.09 -2.62 9.86
CA ASN A 53 -9.01 -2.03 11.20
C ASN A 53 -7.61 -1.50 11.55
N HIS A 54 -6.68 -1.46 10.60
CA HIS A 54 -5.34 -0.97 10.86
C HIS A 54 -5.34 0.56 10.95
N GLN A 55 -4.79 1.08 12.04
CA GLN A 55 -4.70 2.51 12.31
C GLN A 55 -3.24 2.92 12.42
N ASP A 56 -2.94 4.14 11.99
CA ASP A 56 -1.68 4.78 12.34
C ASP A 56 -1.65 5.26 13.80
N SER A 57 -0.55 5.88 14.21
CA SER A 57 -0.39 6.41 15.58
C SER A 57 -1.36 7.52 15.95
N ASN A 58 -2.03 8.14 14.97
CA ASN A 58 -3.06 9.17 15.19
C ASN A 58 -4.48 8.62 15.12
N GLY A 59 -4.66 7.31 14.93
CA GLY A 59 -5.97 6.66 14.80
C GLY A 59 -6.55 6.70 13.38
N LEU A 60 -5.79 7.10 12.38
CA LEU A 60 -6.24 7.15 10.99
C LEU A 60 -6.31 5.75 10.40
N HIS A 61 -7.48 5.37 9.88
CA HIS A 61 -7.66 4.12 9.13
C HIS A 61 -7.21 4.28 7.68
N LEU A 62 -5.88 4.30 7.46
CA LEU A 62 -5.27 4.60 6.16
C LEU A 62 -5.93 3.89 4.98
N ILE A 63 -6.08 2.56 5.07
CA ILE A 63 -6.56 1.76 3.93
C ILE A 63 -8.03 2.04 3.64
N GLN A 64 -8.83 2.40 4.66
CA GLN A 64 -10.21 2.84 4.45
C GLN A 64 -10.27 4.20 3.74
N GLU A 65 -9.45 5.17 4.17
CA GLU A 65 -9.41 6.50 3.55
C GLU A 65 -8.88 6.45 2.12
N LEU A 66 -7.86 5.64 1.87
CA LEU A 66 -7.36 5.35 0.53
C LEU A 66 -8.43 4.69 -0.34
N TYR A 67 -9.18 3.73 0.18
CA TYR A 67 -10.29 3.11 -0.56
C TYR A 67 -11.39 4.13 -0.89
N LYS A 68 -11.76 5.02 0.05
CA LYS A 68 -12.71 6.10 -0.20
C LYS A 68 -12.21 7.07 -1.28
N ALA A 69 -10.95 7.51 -1.19
CA ALA A 69 -10.33 8.39 -2.19
C ALA A 69 -10.33 7.72 -3.58
N ALA A 70 -9.97 6.43 -3.63
CA ALA A 70 -10.00 5.62 -4.84
C ALA A 70 -11.40 5.57 -5.47
N GLN A 71 -12.45 5.32 -4.67
CA GLN A 71 -13.83 5.32 -5.16
C GLN A 71 -14.27 6.66 -5.77
N ASN A 72 -13.63 7.76 -5.39
CA ASN A 72 -13.89 9.10 -5.91
C ASN A 72 -12.98 9.50 -7.10
N GLY A 73 -12.23 8.55 -7.67
CA GLY A 73 -11.33 8.80 -8.81
C GLY A 73 -9.86 8.96 -8.44
N GLY A 74 -9.50 8.77 -7.17
CA GLY A 74 -8.14 8.89 -6.65
C GLY A 74 -7.96 10.11 -5.75
N GLY A 75 -6.80 10.18 -5.10
CA GLY A 75 -6.48 11.28 -4.18
C GLY A 75 -5.23 11.01 -3.36
N PHE A 76 -4.98 11.91 -2.42
CA PHE A 76 -3.87 11.84 -1.48
C PHE A 76 -4.40 11.68 -0.06
N VAL A 77 -3.76 10.82 0.72
CA VAL A 77 -4.02 10.66 2.14
C VAL A 77 -2.68 10.79 2.87
N GLU A 78 -2.62 11.74 3.78
CA GLU A 78 -1.48 11.94 4.66
C GLU A 78 -1.61 11.05 5.89
N TYR A 79 -0.54 10.36 6.27
CA TYR A 79 -0.56 9.36 7.34
C TYR A 79 0.82 9.15 7.95
N ILE A 80 0.85 8.48 9.10
CA ILE A 80 2.09 8.10 9.76
C ILE A 80 2.35 6.61 9.56
N TRP A 81 3.36 6.27 8.76
CA TRP A 81 3.83 4.89 8.66
C TRP A 81 5.13 4.71 9.44
N PRO A 82 5.22 3.69 10.32
CA PRO A 82 6.49 3.37 10.96
C PRO A 82 7.46 2.83 9.89
N LYS A 83 8.39 3.68 9.44
CA LYS A 83 9.57 3.22 8.71
C LYS A 83 10.54 2.62 9.72
N ASN A 84 11.18 1.51 9.35
CA ASN A 84 12.19 0.87 10.21
C ASN A 84 13.36 1.83 10.49
N GLN A 85 14.11 1.59 11.56
CA GLN A 85 15.13 2.50 12.10
C GLN A 85 16.28 2.88 11.15
N ARG A 86 16.35 2.31 9.94
CA ARG A 86 17.28 2.78 8.90
C ARG A 86 16.90 4.12 8.29
N TYR A 87 15.63 4.53 8.39
CA TYR A 87 15.15 5.77 7.80
C TYR A 87 14.38 6.56 8.88
N THR A 88 14.95 7.69 9.29
CA THR A 88 14.38 8.60 10.30
C THR A 88 12.91 8.90 10.02
N SER A 89 12.07 8.81 11.05
CA SER A 89 10.65 9.13 10.99
C SER A 89 10.41 10.52 10.40
N ARG A 90 10.02 10.56 9.12
CA ARG A 90 9.46 11.76 8.47
C ARG A 90 8.08 11.40 7.97
N ASN A 91 7.14 12.35 8.12
CA ASN A 91 5.78 12.25 7.62
C ASN A 91 5.79 11.67 6.20
N THR A 92 5.10 10.55 5.98
CA THR A 92 5.04 9.92 4.66
C THR A 92 3.74 10.36 4.01
N GLN A 93 3.83 11.09 2.91
CA GLN A 93 2.68 11.35 2.03
C GLN A 93 2.54 10.14 1.11
N SER A 94 1.36 9.52 1.06
CA SER A 94 1.07 8.49 0.05
C SER A 94 0.19 9.05 -1.05
N PHE A 95 0.49 8.63 -2.27
CA PHE A 95 -0.34 8.83 -3.45
C PHE A 95 -1.03 7.51 -3.79
N LEU A 96 -2.35 7.54 -4.02
CA LEU A 96 -3.06 6.40 -4.59
C LEU A 96 -3.77 6.80 -5.88
N CYS A 97 -3.37 6.16 -6.97
CA CYS A 97 -4.10 6.17 -8.24
C CYS A 97 -5.06 4.97 -8.26
N TYR A 98 -6.36 5.25 -8.37
CA TYR A 98 -7.37 4.22 -8.58
C TYR A 98 -7.62 4.01 -10.07
N LYS A 99 -7.56 2.76 -10.50
CA LYS A 99 -7.99 2.34 -11.83
C LYS A 99 -9.23 1.46 -11.70
N ASN A 100 -10.35 1.94 -12.21
CA ASN A 100 -11.58 1.16 -12.33
C ASN A 100 -11.35 0.09 -13.39
N SER A 101 -11.15 -1.16 -12.94
CA SER A 101 -10.79 -2.35 -13.73
C SER A 101 -9.32 -2.44 -14.21
N TRP A 102 -8.70 -3.58 -13.88
CA TRP A 102 -7.44 -4.05 -14.45
C TRP A 102 -7.73 -5.16 -15.43
#